data_AF-A0A6N8FEZ5-F1
#
_entry.id   AF-A0A6N8FEZ5-F1
#
_cell.length_a   1.000
_cell.length_b   1.000
_cell.length_c   1.000
_cell.angle_alpha   90.00
_cell.angle_beta   90.00
_cell.angle_gamma   90.00
#
_symmetry.space_group_name_H-M   'P 1'
#
loop_
_entity.id
_entity.type
_entity.pdbx_description
1 polymer ?
#
loop_
_entity_poly.entity_id
_entity_poly.type
_entity_poly.pdbx_seq_one_letter_code
_entity_poly.pdbx_strand_id
1 'polypeptide(L)' 'MQSNPRILHVTKYVCVPILVVGVILFFYGFVNDFANIVGIGYGTIMGGVFIFIMGLFLVATEEVLERNKNENNS' A
#
# COMPACT_ATOMS: atom_id res chain seq x y z
N MET A 1 -0.38 26.51 6.08
CA MET A 1 -0.55 25.33 5.20
C MET A 1 0.57 24.35 5.51
N GLN A 2 0.32 23.40 6.41
CA GLN A 2 1.26 22.33 6.74
C GLN A 2 0.46 21.02 6.78
N SER A 3 -0.15 20.65 5.65
CA SER A 3 -0.71 19.31 5.48
C SER A 3 0.46 18.34 5.51
N ASN A 4 0.59 17.54 6.56
CA ASN A 4 1.71 16.61 6.76
C ASN A 4 1.69 15.55 5.62
N PRO A 5 2.44 15.72 4.51
CA PRO A 5 2.37 14.79 3.39
C PRO A 5 3.19 13.52 3.68
N ARG A 6 3.69 13.39 4.91
CA ARG A 6 4.73 12.46 5.29
C ARG A 6 4.24 11.02 5.22
N ILE A 7 3.02 10.75 5.71
CA ILE A 7 2.47 9.39 5.70
C ILE A 7 1.95 9.01 4.32
N LEU A 8 1.40 9.94 3.54
CA LEU A 8 1.07 9.68 2.13
C LEU A 8 2.32 9.28 1.33
N HIS A 9 3.44 9.97 1.56
CA HIS A 9 4.70 9.68 0.88
C HIS A 9 5.30 8.34 1.32
N VAL A 10 5.26 8.03 2.63
CA VAL A 10 5.76 6.77 3.18
C VAL A 10 4.94 5.58 2.68
N THR A 11 3.61 5.66 2.71
CA THR A 11 2.73 4.59 2.19
C THR A 11 3.00 4.35 0.72
N LYS A 12 3.14 5.41 -0.09
CA LYS A 12 3.47 5.27 -1.52
C LYS A 12 4.85 4.62 -1.72
N TYR A 13 5.84 5.01 -0.93
CA TYR A 13 7.20 4.47 -1.04
C TYR A 13 7.30 3.00 -0.64
N VAL A 14 6.46 2.53 0.30
CA VAL A 14 6.47 1.14 0.77
C VAL A 14 5.58 0.24 -0.12
N CYS A 15 4.44 0.72 -0.59
CA CYS A 15 3.54 -0.10 -1.42
C CYS A 15 4.02 -0.32 -2.85
N VAL A 16 4.67 0.67 -3.47
CA VAL A 16 5.19 0.52 -4.84
C VAL A 16 6.17 -0.66 -4.97
N PRO A 17 7.23 -0.79 -4.14
CA PRO A 17 8.14 -1.92 -4.26
C PRO A 17 7.47 -3.26 -3.92
N ILE A 18 6.53 -3.31 -2.96
CA ILE A 18 5.83 -4.56 -2.61
C ILE A 18 5.02 -5.11 -3.80
N LEU A 19 4.31 -4.23 -4.52
CA LEU A 19 3.52 -4.63 -5.69
C LEU A 19 4.41 -4.98 -6.87
N VAL A 20 5.49 -4.22 -7.10
CA VAL A 20 6.46 -4.52 -8.17
C VAL A 20 7.08 -5.89 -7.96
N VAL A 21 7.52 -6.21 -6.74
CA VAL A 21 8.07 -7.54 -6.41
C VAL A 21 7.01 -8.63 -6.61
N GLY A 22 5.78 -8.42 -6.15
CA GLY A 22 4.69 -9.39 -6.35
C GLY A 22 4.37 -9.66 -7.83
N VAL A 23 4.37 -8.62 -8.66
CA VAL A 23 4.16 -8.74 -10.12
C VAL A 23 5.32 -9.49 -10.77
N ILE A 24 6.56 -9.20 -10.40
CA ILE A 24 7.74 -9.91 -10.94
C ILE A 24 7.68 -11.40 -10.57
N LEU A 25 7.38 -11.74 -9.31
CA LEU A 25 7.24 -13.14 -8.88
C LEU A 25 6.09 -13.85 -9.62
N PHE A 26 4.97 -13.14 -9.85
CA PHE A 26 3.85 -13.68 -10.59
C PHE A 26 4.20 -13.99 -12.05
N PHE A 27 4.83 -13.04 -12.76
CA PHE A 27 5.29 -13.28 -14.13
C PHE A 27 6.34 -14.39 -14.21
N TYR A 28 7.28 -14.43 -13.26
CA TYR A 28 8.29 -15.49 -13.21
C TYR A 28 7.66 -16.87 -12.98
N GLY A 29 6.70 -16.97 -12.06
CA GLY A 29 5.96 -18.21 -11.81
C GLY A 29 5.13 -18.65 -13.01
N PHE A 30 4.50 -17.69 -13.70
CA PHE A 30 3.63 -17.95 -14.85
C PHE A 30 4.42 -18.43 -16.08
N VAL A 31 5.57 -17.83 -16.37
CA VAL A 31 6.40 -18.22 -17.54
C VAL A 31 7.02 -19.60 -17.37
N ASN A 32 7.31 -20.02 -16.14
CA ASN A 32 7.97 -21.29 -15.86
C ASN A 32 6.99 -22.44 -15.49
N ASP A 33 5.67 -22.21 -15.57
CA ASP A 33 4.61 -23.18 -15.20
C ASP A 33 4.71 -23.74 -13.77
N PHE A 34 5.40 -23.04 -12.87
CA PHE A 34 5.54 -23.47 -11.47
C PHE A 34 4.31 -23.05 -10.67
N ALA A 35 3.32 -23.94 -10.59
CA ALA A 35 2.08 -23.71 -9.83
C ALA A 35 2.31 -23.20 -8.39
N ASN A 36 3.35 -23.69 -7.70
CA ASN A 36 3.72 -23.20 -6.37
C ASN A 36 4.15 -21.73 -6.35
N ILE A 37 4.94 -21.30 -7.35
CA ILE A 37 5.46 -19.91 -7.42
C ILE A 37 4.34 -18.96 -7.86
N VAL A 38 3.44 -19.42 -8.74
CA VAL A 38 2.22 -18.66 -9.10
C VAL A 38 1.37 -18.40 -7.86
N GLY A 39 1.19 -19.39 -6.98
CA GLY A 39 0.47 -19.21 -5.72
C GLY A 39 1.11 -18.17 -4.79
N ILE A 40 2.44 -18.18 -4.66
CA ILE A 40 3.20 -17.17 -3.89
C ILE A 40 3.04 -15.77 -4.51
N GLY A 41 3.10 -15.68 -5.84
CA GLY A 41 2.86 -14.43 -6.56
C GLY A 41 1.46 -13.88 -6.30
N TYR A 42 0.43 -14.74 -6.37
CA TYR A 42 -0.95 -14.36 -6.09
C TYR A 42 -1.14 -13.89 -4.65
N GLY A 43 -0.57 -14.61 -3.69
CA GLY A 43 -0.59 -14.22 -2.28
C GLY A 43 0.11 -12.89 -2.03
N THR A 44 1.22 -12.63 -2.70
CA THR A 44 1.97 -11.38 -2.59
C THR A 44 1.19 -10.21 -3.20
N ILE A 45 0.52 -10.40 -4.34
CA ILE A 45 -0.33 -9.38 -4.96
C ILE A 45 -1.54 -9.09 -4.07
N MET A 46 -2.27 -10.12 -3.63
CA MET A 46 -3.44 -9.96 -2.76
C MET A 46 -3.08 -9.30 -1.42
N GLY A 47 -1.97 -9.73 -0.80
CA GLY A 47 -1.45 -9.11 0.42
C GLY A 47 -1.00 -7.67 0.20
N GLY A 48 -0.32 -7.38 -0.91
CA GLY A 48 0.11 -6.04 -1.29
C GLY A 48 -1.06 -5.08 -1.50
N VAL A 49 -2.14 -5.53 -2.14
CA VAL A 49 -3.38 -4.75 -2.29
C VAL A 49 -4.03 -4.48 -0.93
N PHE A 50 -4.05 -5.47 -0.03
CA PHE A 50 -4.57 -5.29 1.33
C PHE A 50 -3.79 -4.23 2.12
N ILE A 51 -2.46 -4.31 2.10
CA ILE A 51 -1.58 -3.33 2.76
C ILE A 51 -1.78 -1.94 2.14
N PHE A 52 -1.96 -1.87 0.81
CA PHE A 52 -2.21 -0.61 0.12
C PHE A 52 -3.50 0.06 0.58
N ILE A 53 -4.62 -0.69 0.62
CA ILE A 53 -5.91 -0.18 1.10
C ILE A 53 -5.81 0.26 2.56
N MET A 54 -5.17 -0.54 3.42
CA MET A 54 -4.95 -0.21 4.83
C MET A 54 -4.17 1.11 5.00
N GLY A 55 -3.09 1.28 4.23
CA GLY A 55 -2.31 2.52 4.24
C GLY A 55 -3.09 3.73 3.74
N LEU A 56 -3.97 3.54 2.77
CA LEU A 56 -4.86 4.58 2.23
C LEU A 56 -5.91 5.03 3.26
N PHE A 57 -6.48 4.07 4.00
CA PHE A 57 -7.39 4.36 5.12
C PHE A 57 -6.70 5.14 6.25
N LEU A 58 -5.46 4.80 6.56
CA LEU A 58 -4.70 5.45 7.64
C LEU A 58 -4.45 6.93 7.32
N VAL A 59 -4.03 7.21 6.08
CA VAL A 59 -3.90 8.57 5.55
C VAL A 59 -5.23 9.33 5.63
N ALA A 60 -6.31 8.74 5.13
CA ALA A 60 -7.61 9.40 5.14
C ALA A 60 -8.07 9.73 6.57
N THR A 61 -7.79 8.83 7.52
CA THR A 61 -8.09 9.04 8.94
C THR A 61 -7.24 10.16 9.54
N GLU A 62 -5.95 10.23 9.21
CA GLU A 62 -5.09 11.34 9.64
C GLU A 62 -5.57 12.69 9.10
N GLU A 63 -6.03 12.76 7.85
CA GLU A 63 -6.56 14.00 7.28
C GLU A 63 -7.83 14.47 8.03
N VAL A 64 -8.72 13.53 8.37
CA VAL A 64 -9.95 13.83 9.15
C VAL A 64 -9.61 14.23 10.59
N LEU A 65 -8.65 13.55 11.22
CA LEU A 65 -8.21 13.86 12.58
C LEU A 65 -7.54 15.24 12.66
N GLU A 66 -6.71 15.57 11.67
CA GLU A 66 -6.05 16.88 11.60
C GLU A 66 -7.04 18.02 11.33
N ARG A 67 -8.08 17.78 10.51
CA ARG A 67 -9.20 18.72 10.35
C ARG A 67 -9.91 18.99 11.67
N ASN A 68 -10.29 17.94 12.40
CA ASN A 68 -10.95 18.07 13.72
C ASN A 68 -10.07 18.82 14.72
N LYS A 69 -8.76 18.57 14.74
CA LYS A 69 -7.83 19.26 15.64
C LYS A 69 -7.77 20.77 15.37
N ASN A 70 -7.79 21.17 14.09
CA ASN A 70 -7.76 22.59 13.72
C ASN A 70 -9.08 23.31 14.01
N GLU A 71 -10.22 22.61 13.90
CA GLU A 71 -11.54 23.17 14.25
C GLU A 71 -11.71 23.41 15.76
N ASN A 72 -11.11 22.59 16.62
CA ASN A 72 -11.18 22.76 18.08
C ASN A 72 -10.15 23.78 18.64
N ASN A 73 -9.27 24.32 17.80
CA ASN A 73 -8.21 25.27 18.18
C ASN A 73 -8.43 26.69 17.60
N SER A 74 -9.63 26.96 17.08
CA SER A 74 -10.14 28.30 16.73
C SER A 74 -11.33 28.66 17.61
#